data_AF-A0A7S2L8D3-F1
#
_entry.id   AF-A0A7S2L8D3-F1
#
_cell.length_a   1.000
_cell.length_b   1.000
_cell.length_c   1.000
_cell.angle_alpha   90.00
_cell.angle_beta   90.00
_cell.angle_gamma   90.00
#
_symmetry.space_group_name_H-M   'P 1'
#
loop_
_entity.id
_entity.type
_entity.pdbx_description
1 polymer ?
#
loop_
_entity_poly.entity_id
_entity_poly.type
_entity_poly.pdbx_seq_one_letter_code
_entity_poly.pdbx_strand_id
1 'polypeptide(L)'
;ETMMNLHRCLGSSLLLAVVASAQQQNDHSYDYNSFNQRTYGLDISFPITTPHVSSNYDYLPHNNPQYASPSHPNYVAVPEEFKHMALQRLGDRQYFYDHFMEGCRHHYAAHADYCDETEEERIDMNLRQPPSMTNYTELGFAKVNAPKKVFAALQ
;
A
#
# COMPACT_ATOMS: atom_id res chain seq x y z
N GLU A 1 61.85 -30.36 -43.61
CA GLU A 1 60.65 -30.50 -42.75
C GLU A 1 61.07 -30.30 -41.30
N THR A 2 60.21 -29.67 -40.52
CA THR A 2 60.53 -28.63 -39.54
C THR A 2 60.70 -29.14 -38.11
N MET A 3 61.43 -28.34 -37.31
CA MET A 3 61.96 -28.59 -35.95
C MET A 3 60.95 -28.56 -34.79
N MET A 4 61.37 -29.21 -33.69
CA MET A 4 61.18 -29.02 -32.23
C MET A 4 60.40 -27.80 -31.70
N ASN A 5 59.61 -28.05 -30.64
CA ASN A 5 59.58 -27.41 -29.29
C ASN A 5 58.14 -27.33 -28.72
N LEU A 6 57.88 -27.95 -27.56
CA LEU A 6 57.93 -27.35 -26.21
C LEU A 6 56.89 -26.23 -26.03
N HIS A 7 55.83 -26.47 -25.25
CA HIS A 7 55.48 -25.65 -24.09
C HIS A 7 54.20 -26.12 -23.38
N ARG A 8 54.32 -26.24 -22.06
CA ARG A 8 53.23 -26.20 -21.08
C ARG A 8 52.37 -24.95 -21.31
N CYS A 9 51.05 -25.10 -21.35
CA CYS A 9 50.13 -24.00 -21.04
C CYS A 9 49.36 -24.36 -19.77
N LEU A 10 49.85 -23.84 -18.64
CA LEU A 10 49.04 -23.58 -17.45
C LEU A 10 47.95 -22.58 -17.86
N GLY A 11 46.76 -23.07 -18.19
CA GLY A 11 45.56 -22.26 -18.26
C GLY A 11 45.07 -21.99 -16.85
N SER A 12 45.58 -20.93 -16.24
CA SER A 12 45.05 -20.38 -15.00
C SER A 12 43.62 -19.88 -15.26
N SER A 13 42.64 -20.76 -15.07
CA SER A 13 41.23 -20.35 -15.03
C SER A 13 41.01 -19.59 -13.73
N LEU A 14 41.29 -18.29 -13.80
CA LEU A 14 40.86 -17.30 -12.83
C LEU A 14 39.32 -17.38 -12.81
N LEU A 15 38.78 -18.14 -11.86
CA LEU A 15 37.38 -18.06 -11.48
C LEU A 15 37.17 -16.65 -10.93
N LEU A 16 36.80 -15.72 -11.81
CA LEU A 16 36.15 -14.48 -11.41
C LEU A 16 34.86 -14.92 -10.72
N ALA A 17 34.90 -14.99 -9.39
CA ALA A 17 33.70 -14.97 -8.58
C ALA A 17 33.04 -13.62 -8.86
N VAL A 18 32.11 -13.61 -9.83
CA VAL A 18 31.12 -12.55 -9.92
C VAL A 18 30.32 -12.69 -8.64
N VAL A 19 30.69 -11.89 -7.65
CA VAL A 19 29.85 -11.68 -6.47
C VAL A 19 28.63 -10.95 -7.01
N ALA A 20 27.63 -11.74 -7.42
CA ALA A 20 26.29 -11.22 -7.60
C ALA A 20 25.87 -10.74 -6.22
N SER A 21 26.07 -9.46 -5.96
CA SER A 21 25.41 -8.77 -4.86
C SER A 21 23.92 -8.93 -5.13
N ALA A 22 23.32 -9.96 -4.54
CA ALA A 22 21.88 -10.05 -4.41
C ALA A 22 21.47 -8.80 -3.63
N GLN A 23 21.04 -7.76 -4.35
CA GLN A 23 20.27 -6.70 -3.75
C GLN A 23 19.00 -7.39 -3.25
N GLN A 24 19.00 -7.68 -1.95
CA GLN A 24 17.83 -8.15 -1.24
C GLN A 24 16.72 -7.14 -1.50
N GLN A 25 15.79 -7.48 -2.39
CA GLN A 25 14.62 -6.68 -2.65
C GLN A 25 13.83 -6.67 -1.34
N ASN A 26 13.89 -5.54 -0.65
CA ASN A 26 13.24 -5.34 0.61
C ASN A 26 11.73 -5.34 0.38
N ASP A 27 11.09 -6.45 0.72
CA ASP A 27 9.70 -6.79 0.46
C ASP A 27 8.71 -6.04 1.37
N HIS A 28 8.81 -4.71 1.35
CA HIS A 28 7.74 -3.77 1.69
C HIS A 28 7.95 -2.52 0.84
N SER A 29 7.93 -2.72 -0.48
CA SER A 29 7.72 -1.62 -1.41
C SER A 29 6.27 -1.21 -1.24
N TYR A 30 6.00 -0.11 -0.53
CA TYR A 30 4.75 0.61 -0.79
C TYR A 30 4.62 0.74 -2.30
N ASP A 31 3.46 0.43 -2.87
CA ASP A 31 3.28 0.74 -4.28
C ASP A 31 3.45 2.25 -4.42
N TYR A 32 4.29 2.67 -5.36
CA TYR A 32 4.52 4.07 -5.66
C TYR A 32 3.74 4.40 -6.93
N ASN A 33 3.00 5.52 -6.91
CA ASN A 33 2.32 6.01 -8.10
C ASN A 33 3.33 6.55 -9.12
N SER A 34 2.85 6.96 -10.30
CA SER A 34 3.68 7.59 -11.35
C SER A 34 4.43 8.86 -10.93
N PHE A 35 4.10 9.42 -9.75
CA PHE A 35 4.75 10.59 -9.16
C PHE A 35 5.76 10.22 -8.07
N ASN A 36 6.11 8.94 -7.92
CA ASN A 36 7.01 8.42 -6.89
C ASN A 36 6.54 8.75 -5.46
N GLN A 37 5.22 8.80 -5.25
CA GLN A 37 4.59 8.97 -3.95
C GLN A 37 4.00 7.63 -3.49
N ARG A 38 4.04 7.36 -2.18
CA ARG A 38 3.37 6.17 -1.62
C ARG A 38 1.90 6.19 -2.01
N THR A 39 1.42 5.13 -2.63
CA THR A 39 0.01 4.95 -2.90
C THR A 39 -0.73 4.82 -1.57
N TYR A 40 -1.93 5.38 -1.56
CA TYR A 40 -2.82 5.31 -0.42
C TYR A 40 -3.78 4.14 -0.53
N GLY A 41 -3.58 3.27 -1.54
CA GLY A 41 -4.39 2.10 -1.82
C GLY A 41 -5.90 2.34 -1.86
N LEU A 42 -6.63 1.23 -1.85
CA LEU A 42 -8.08 1.18 -1.77
C LEU A 42 -8.51 1.21 -0.29
N ASP A 43 -9.77 1.57 -0.02
CA ASP A 43 -10.37 1.45 1.31
C ASP A 43 -9.64 2.27 2.41
N ILE A 44 -9.25 3.52 2.14
CA ILE A 44 -8.69 4.41 3.18
C ILE A 44 -9.66 5.44 3.74
N SER A 45 -10.67 5.89 3.00
CA SER A 45 -11.62 6.88 3.53
C SER A 45 -12.98 6.31 3.91
N PHE A 46 -13.35 5.21 3.26
CA PHE A 46 -14.61 4.51 3.42
C PHE A 46 -14.38 3.10 2.86
N PRO A 47 -15.03 2.06 3.39
CA PRO A 47 -14.96 0.71 2.81
C PRO A 47 -15.49 0.76 1.38
N ILE A 48 -14.71 0.43 0.36
CA ILE A 48 -15.15 0.40 -1.05
C ILE A 48 -15.38 -1.05 -1.46
N THR A 49 -14.40 -1.92 -1.23
CA THR A 49 -14.45 -3.33 -1.63
C THR A 49 -14.56 -4.32 -0.48
N THR A 50 -14.27 -3.91 0.74
CA THR A 50 -14.44 -4.75 1.92
C THR A 50 -15.09 -3.93 3.03
N PRO A 51 -15.81 -4.55 3.99
CA PRO A 51 -16.44 -3.81 5.09
C PRO A 51 -15.41 -3.25 6.09
N HIS A 52 -14.12 -3.55 5.90
CA HIS A 52 -13.05 -3.12 6.79
C HIS A 52 -12.13 -2.12 6.10
N VAL A 53 -11.98 -0.96 6.72
CA VAL A 53 -11.05 0.08 6.28
C VAL A 53 -9.64 -0.28 6.74
N SER A 54 -8.61 0.14 6.01
CA SER A 54 -7.23 -0.15 6.44
C SER A 54 -6.93 0.38 7.85
N SER A 55 -6.36 -0.48 8.69
CA SER A 55 -5.85 -0.16 10.03
C SER A 55 -4.33 0.09 10.04
N ASN A 56 -3.68 0.14 8.87
CA ASN A 56 -2.25 0.39 8.74
C ASN A 56 -1.92 1.89 8.91
N TYR A 57 -2.00 2.39 10.14
CA TYR A 57 -1.88 3.81 10.45
C TYR A 57 -0.47 4.37 10.29
N ASP A 58 -0.35 5.61 9.82
CA ASP A 58 0.94 6.28 9.58
C ASP A 58 1.83 6.47 10.81
N TYR A 59 1.26 6.50 12.01
CA TYR A 59 1.99 6.60 13.28
C TYR A 59 2.56 5.26 13.77
N LEU A 60 2.24 4.13 13.13
CA LEU A 60 2.78 2.84 13.52
C LEU A 60 4.31 2.79 13.28
N PRO A 61 5.10 2.14 14.16
CA PRO A 61 6.56 2.17 14.08
C PRO A 61 7.13 1.74 12.72
N HIS A 62 6.53 0.73 12.09
CA HIS A 62 6.93 0.22 10.77
C HIS A 62 6.57 1.14 9.60
N ASN A 63 5.75 2.16 9.82
CA ASN A 63 5.37 3.14 8.81
C ASN A 63 6.22 4.43 8.87
N ASN A 64 7.10 4.57 9.88
CA ASN A 64 7.90 5.76 10.08
C ASN A 64 8.89 5.97 8.91
N PRO A 65 8.78 7.08 8.15
CA PRO A 65 9.63 7.33 7.00
C PRO A 65 11.12 7.52 7.34
N GLN A 66 11.45 7.93 8.58
CA GLN A 66 12.84 8.09 9.02
C GLN A 66 13.57 6.75 9.13
N TYR A 67 12.83 5.68 9.43
CA TYR A 67 13.37 4.35 9.71
C TYR A 67 12.91 3.31 8.69
N ALA A 68 12.49 3.74 7.49
CA ALA A 68 11.89 2.84 6.49
C ALA A 68 12.90 1.89 5.82
N SER A 69 14.20 2.16 5.92
CA SER A 69 15.23 1.30 5.34
C SER A 69 15.61 0.16 6.28
N PRO A 70 15.68 -1.10 5.82
CA PRO A 70 16.17 -2.24 6.61
C PRO A 70 17.61 -2.11 7.11
N SER A 71 18.39 -1.21 6.52
CA SER A 71 19.74 -0.87 6.99
C SER A 71 19.76 0.14 8.14
N HIS A 72 18.62 0.73 8.51
CA HIS A 72 18.54 1.71 9.59
C HIS A 72 18.56 1.00 10.96
N PRO A 73 19.32 1.47 11.97
CA PRO A 73 19.43 0.81 13.27
C PRO A 73 18.10 0.66 14.02
N ASN A 74 17.14 1.56 13.75
CA ASN A 74 15.79 1.54 14.31
C ASN A 74 14.72 1.05 13.32
N TYR A 75 15.11 0.30 12.27
CA TYR A 75 14.15 -0.28 11.33
C TYR A 75 13.20 -1.24 12.06
N VAL A 76 11.92 -1.13 11.75
CA VAL A 76 10.90 -2.07 12.18
C VAL A 76 10.29 -2.69 10.92
N ALA A 77 10.43 -4.01 10.78
CA ALA A 77 9.79 -4.74 9.70
C ALA A 77 8.27 -4.58 9.80
N VAL A 78 7.61 -4.40 8.66
CA VAL A 78 6.15 -4.34 8.62
C VAL A 78 5.62 -5.75 8.93
N PRO A 79 4.73 -5.89 9.93
CA PRO A 79 4.11 -7.18 10.23
C PRO A 79 3.30 -7.74 9.05
N GLU A 80 3.14 -9.06 9.01
CA GLU A 80 2.48 -9.76 7.89
C GLU A 80 1.05 -9.25 7.66
N GLU A 81 0.32 -8.99 8.73
CA GLU A 81 -1.06 -8.50 8.70
C GLU A 81 -1.20 -7.14 8.01
N PHE A 82 -0.13 -6.34 7.93
CA PHE A 82 -0.14 -5.01 7.32
C PHE A 82 0.48 -4.98 5.92
N LYS A 83 1.08 -6.09 5.43
CA LYS A 83 1.75 -6.15 4.11
C LYS A 83 0.87 -5.66 2.96
N HIS A 84 -0.40 -6.04 3.01
CA HIS A 84 -1.38 -5.82 1.95
C HIS A 84 -2.38 -4.72 2.30
N MET A 85 -2.15 -3.99 3.40
CA MET A 85 -3.02 -2.91 3.84
C MET A 85 -2.48 -1.56 3.40
N ALA A 86 -3.34 -0.76 2.79
CA ALA A 86 -3.02 0.59 2.36
C ALA A 86 -2.68 1.52 3.53
N LEU A 87 -1.80 2.52 3.34
CA LEU A 87 -1.43 3.43 4.43
C LEU A 87 -2.60 4.34 4.85
N GLN A 88 -3.06 4.23 6.10
CA GLN A 88 -4.18 5.00 6.65
C GLN A 88 -3.70 6.29 7.33
N ARG A 89 -4.08 7.46 6.79
CA ARG A 89 -3.72 8.80 7.31
C ARG A 89 -4.89 9.61 7.84
N LEU A 90 -6.11 9.10 7.71
CA LEU A 90 -7.34 9.84 7.98
C LEU A 90 -7.90 9.58 9.39
N GLY A 91 -7.09 9.02 10.28
CA GLY A 91 -7.51 8.58 11.61
C GLY A 91 -8.37 7.33 11.55
N ASP A 92 -9.19 7.10 12.59
CA ASP A 92 -10.06 5.94 12.71
C ASP A 92 -11.27 6.03 11.76
N ARG A 93 -11.06 5.54 10.54
CA ARG A 93 -12.09 5.53 9.50
C ARG A 93 -13.07 4.38 9.62
N GLN A 94 -12.70 3.32 10.34
CA GLN A 94 -13.63 2.26 10.67
C GLN A 94 -14.74 2.80 11.58
N TYR A 95 -14.37 3.50 12.65
CA TYR A 95 -15.34 4.13 13.54
C TYR A 95 -16.27 5.10 12.80
N PHE A 96 -15.72 5.92 11.90
CA PHE A 96 -16.53 6.83 11.08
C PHE A 96 -17.58 6.08 10.25
N TYR A 97 -17.19 4.96 9.64
CA TYR A 97 -18.09 4.11 8.87
C TYR A 97 -19.16 3.45 9.76
N ASP A 98 -18.74 2.84 10.86
CA ASP A 98 -19.64 2.15 11.78
C ASP A 98 -20.70 3.12 12.33
N HIS A 99 -20.28 4.34 12.69
CA HIS A 99 -21.17 5.40 13.15
C HIS A 99 -22.13 5.89 12.05
N PHE A 100 -21.66 5.97 10.81
CA PHE A 100 -22.52 6.28 9.66
C PHE A 100 -23.61 5.22 9.47
N MET A 101 -23.23 3.93 9.50
CA MET A 101 -24.18 2.81 9.37
C MET A 101 -25.16 2.76 10.55
N GLU A 102 -24.67 2.98 11.77
CA GLU A 102 -25.52 3.12 12.95
C GLU A 102 -26.54 4.26 12.80
N GLY A 103 -26.11 5.40 12.26
CA GLY A 103 -27.00 6.52 11.94
C GLY A 103 -28.09 6.15 10.93
N CYS A 104 -27.75 5.39 9.89
CA CYS A 104 -28.73 4.87 8.92
C CYS A 104 -29.77 3.99 9.61
N ARG A 105 -29.31 2.98 10.37
CA ARG A 105 -30.19 2.04 11.09
C ARG A 105 -31.11 2.75 12.08
N HIS A 106 -30.62 3.77 12.78
CA HIS A 106 -31.44 4.55 13.71
C HIS A 106 -32.48 5.41 12.98
N HIS A 107 -32.10 6.08 11.89
CA HIS A 107 -33.02 6.94 11.14
C HIS A 107 -34.15 6.13 10.50
N TYR A 108 -33.82 4.96 9.95
CA TYR A 108 -34.76 4.04 9.33
C TYR A 108 -35.05 2.82 10.22
N ALA A 109 -35.31 3.03 11.52
CA ALA A 109 -35.44 1.94 12.50
C ALA A 109 -36.44 0.82 12.13
N ALA A 110 -37.53 1.14 11.42
CA ALA A 110 -38.51 0.14 10.97
C ALA A 110 -38.01 -0.73 9.80
N HIS A 111 -36.95 -0.30 9.13
CA HIS A 111 -36.35 -0.89 7.93
C HIS A 111 -34.82 -0.85 8.01
N ALA A 112 -34.27 -1.10 9.20
CA ALA A 112 -32.83 -1.00 9.44
C ALA A 112 -32.04 -2.03 8.61
N ASP A 113 -32.68 -3.16 8.28
CA ASP A 113 -32.20 -4.20 7.37
C ASP A 113 -31.85 -3.65 5.98
N TYR A 114 -32.64 -2.73 5.44
CA TYR A 114 -32.36 -2.14 4.12
C TYR A 114 -31.04 -1.35 4.10
N CYS A 115 -30.62 -0.76 5.23
CA CYS A 115 -29.31 -0.12 5.32
C CYS A 115 -28.18 -1.13 5.10
N ASP A 116 -28.30 -2.31 5.74
CA ASP A 116 -27.28 -3.35 5.66
C ASP A 116 -27.27 -4.02 4.28
N GLU A 117 -28.44 -4.34 3.74
CA GLU A 117 -28.59 -4.91 2.39
C GLU A 117 -28.04 -3.99 1.31
N THR A 118 -28.40 -2.69 1.35
CA THR A 118 -27.91 -1.72 0.36
C THR A 118 -26.40 -1.54 0.44
N GLU A 119 -25.84 -1.60 1.65
CA GLU A 119 -24.40 -1.46 1.85
C GLU A 119 -23.63 -2.70 1.40
N GLU A 120 -24.16 -3.90 1.65
CA GLU A 120 -23.64 -5.15 1.10
C GLU A 120 -23.66 -5.13 -0.43
N GLU A 121 -24.78 -4.72 -1.03
CA GLU A 121 -24.91 -4.56 -2.49
C GLU A 121 -23.91 -3.54 -3.04
N ARG A 122 -23.71 -2.40 -2.35
CA ARG A 122 -22.73 -1.39 -2.75
C ARG A 122 -21.32 -1.98 -2.76
N ILE A 123 -20.93 -2.72 -1.73
CA ILE A 123 -19.62 -3.37 -1.64
C ILE A 123 -19.47 -4.41 -2.76
N ASP A 124 -20.47 -5.28 -2.96
CA ASP A 124 -20.47 -6.31 -4.00
C ASP A 124 -20.39 -5.70 -5.42
N MET A 125 -21.13 -4.60 -5.66
CA MET A 125 -21.04 -3.86 -6.91
C MET A 125 -19.63 -3.28 -7.17
N ASN A 126 -18.95 -2.82 -6.12
CA ASN A 126 -17.57 -2.35 -6.23
C ASN A 126 -16.59 -3.50 -6.49
N LEU A 127 -16.79 -4.65 -5.83
CA LEU A 127 -15.98 -5.85 -6.04
C LEU A 127 -16.05 -6.37 -7.49
N ARG A 128 -17.22 -6.25 -8.10
CA ARG A 128 -17.49 -6.66 -9.49
C ARG A 128 -17.01 -5.66 -10.53
N GLN A 129 -16.54 -4.47 -10.15
CA GLN A 129 -16.05 -3.51 -11.14
C GLN A 129 -14.78 -4.05 -11.82
N PRO A 130 -14.72 -4.03 -13.15
CA PRO A 130 -13.57 -4.56 -13.87
C PRO A 130 -12.33 -3.74 -13.51
N PRO A 131 -11.21 -4.38 -13.15
CA PRO A 131 -9.99 -3.69 -12.74
C PRO A 131 -9.36 -2.86 -13.87
N SER A 132 -9.80 -3.05 -15.12
CA SER A 132 -9.39 -2.26 -16.28
C SER A 132 -10.16 -0.95 -16.46
N MET A 133 -11.25 -0.71 -15.71
CA MET A 133 -11.79 0.64 -15.57
C MET A 133 -10.70 1.47 -14.89
N THR A 134 -10.23 2.53 -15.56
CA THR A 134 -9.10 3.34 -15.11
C THR A 134 -9.30 3.70 -13.64
N ASN A 135 -8.50 3.06 -12.80
CA ASN A 135 -8.53 3.34 -11.39
C ASN A 135 -7.98 4.76 -11.26
N TYR A 136 -8.84 5.76 -11.02
CA TYR A 136 -8.38 7.15 -10.80
C TYR A 136 -7.42 7.26 -9.59
N THR A 137 -7.24 6.16 -8.87
CA THR A 137 -6.28 5.92 -7.80
C THR A 137 -4.87 5.53 -8.30
N GLU A 138 -4.66 5.16 -9.57
CA GLU A 138 -3.33 4.80 -10.10
C GLU A 138 -2.40 6.03 -10.13
N LEU A 139 -2.97 7.22 -10.38
CA LEU A 139 -2.30 8.51 -10.19
C LEU A 139 -2.24 8.94 -8.71
N GLY A 140 -2.83 8.16 -7.80
CA GLY A 140 -2.72 8.23 -6.35
C GLY A 140 -2.67 9.66 -5.81
N PHE A 141 -3.76 10.42 -5.94
CA PHE A 141 -3.80 11.75 -5.31
C PHE A 141 -3.55 11.63 -3.81
N ALA A 142 -2.58 12.39 -3.32
CA ALA A 142 -2.31 12.46 -1.89
C ALA A 142 -3.51 13.03 -1.14
N LYS A 143 -4.23 12.16 -0.44
CA LYS A 143 -5.35 12.57 0.41
C LYS A 143 -4.78 13.19 1.69
N VAL A 144 -4.63 14.51 1.63
CA VAL A 144 -4.13 15.35 2.74
C VAL A 144 -5.26 16.21 3.27
N ASN A 145 -5.21 16.53 4.57
CA ASN A 145 -6.14 17.49 5.15
C ASN A 145 -5.89 18.88 4.54
N ALA A 146 -6.96 19.53 4.08
CA ALA A 146 -6.87 20.89 3.57
C ALA A 146 -6.43 21.85 4.70
N PRO A 147 -5.51 22.79 4.44
CA PRO A 147 -5.15 23.81 5.42
C PRO A 147 -6.39 24.60 5.87
N LYS A 148 -6.54 24.80 7.18
CA LYS A 148 -7.73 25.47 7.76
C LYS A 148 -8.04 26.82 7.10
N LYS A 149 -7.01 27.60 6.80
CA LYS A 149 -7.13 28.92 6.14
C LYS A 149 -7.71 28.82 4.73
N VAL A 150 -7.38 27.77 3.98
CA VAL A 150 -7.87 27.56 2.61
C VAL A 150 -9.31 27.09 2.63
N PHE A 151 -9.65 26.13 3.50
CA PHE A 151 -11.02 25.61 3.61
C PHE A 151 -12.01 26.70 4.05
N ALA A 152 -11.60 27.59 4.96
CA ALA A 152 -12.42 28.72 5.40
C ALA A 152 -12.71 29.76 4.29
N ALA A 153 -11.88 29.84 3.24
CA ALA A 153 -12.09 30.76 2.11
C ALA A 153 -13.11 30.23 1.08
N LEU A 154 -13.58 28.99 1.25
CA LEU A 154 -14.54 28.31 0.37
C LEU A 154 -15.95 28.22 0.97
N GLN A 155 -16.15 28.73 2.19
CA GLN A 155 -17.44 28.80 2.89
C GLN A 155 -18.03 30.21 2.78
#